data_AF-A0A817NFC9-F1
#
_entry.id   AF-A0A817NFC9-F1
#
_cell.length_a   1.000
_cell.length_b   1.000
_cell.length_c   1.000
_cell.angle_alpha   90.00
_cell.angle_beta   90.00
_cell.angle_gamma   90.00
#
_symmetry.space_group_name_H-M   'P 1'
#
loop_
_entity.id
_entity.type
_entity.pdbx_description
1 polymer ?
#
loop_
_entity_poly.entity_id
_entity_poly.type
_entity_poly.pdbx_seq_one_letter_code
_entity_poly.pdbx_strand_id
1 'polypeptide(L)'
;MNCDLLIYHVLLTLKPFQAKPFELVVDFTHTCTDNRFKTDYLSKWFICMPDCFYYNLQACYIYNCNSWVREYTKYHDRILSTIKSSRKLIFLDHISRLNDFIELDQQKLPGHTLSLEEDLKAFNNALKLSHKDTKVAIKVGPQAIQVTSSEKTKVLGHSVLLNDVYYASEIEEVCLVDDNQFT
;
A
#
# COMPACT_ATOMS: atom_id res chain seq x y z
N MET A 1 -19.19 -6.43 -1.17
CA MET A 1 -18.42 -7.51 -1.82
C MET A 1 -18.48 -8.76 -0.94
N ASN A 2 -18.71 -9.94 -1.51
CA ASN A 2 -18.63 -11.20 -0.76
C ASN A 2 -17.18 -11.69 -0.75
N CYS A 3 -16.53 -11.68 0.42
CA CYS A 3 -15.12 -12.05 0.55
C CYS A 3 -14.83 -13.50 0.13
N ASP A 4 -15.80 -14.40 0.28
CA ASP A 4 -15.61 -15.81 -0.08
C ASP A 4 -15.50 -15.97 -1.60
N LEU A 5 -16.27 -15.19 -2.35
CA LEU A 5 -16.16 -15.15 -3.81
C LEU A 5 -14.83 -14.53 -4.26
N LEU A 6 -14.32 -13.52 -3.54
CA LEU A 6 -13.00 -12.95 -3.83
C LEU A 6 -11.88 -13.96 -3.60
N ILE A 7 -11.88 -14.65 -2.45
CA ILE A 7 -10.90 -15.71 -2.16
C ILE A 7 -10.98 -16.80 -3.23
N TYR A 8 -12.20 -17.26 -3.56
CA TYR A 8 -12.40 -18.26 -4.60
C TYR A 8 -11.86 -17.81 -5.97
N HIS A 9 -12.13 -16.56 -6.35
CA HIS A 9 -11.63 -16.00 -7.60
C HIS A 9 -10.09 -15.94 -7.64
N VAL A 10 -9.44 -15.52 -6.56
CA VAL A 10 -7.98 -15.52 -6.45
C VAL A 10 -7.42 -16.94 -6.53
N LEU A 11 -8.02 -17.91 -5.84
CA LEU A 11 -7.59 -19.32 -5.90
C LEU A 11 -7.69 -19.88 -7.32
N LEU A 12 -8.78 -19.59 -8.05
CA LEU A 12 -8.92 -20.01 -9.46
C LEU A 12 -7.88 -19.35 -10.36
N THR A 13 -7.56 -18.09 -10.11
CA THR A 13 -6.56 -17.32 -10.87
C THR A 13 -5.15 -17.87 -10.66
N LEU A 14 -4.82 -18.28 -9.43
CA LEU A 14 -3.52 -18.86 -9.08
C LEU A 14 -3.39 -20.35 -9.43
N LYS A 15 -4.51 -21.07 -9.63
CA LYS A 15 -4.52 -22.51 -9.90
C LYS A 15 -3.58 -22.95 -11.04
N PRO A 16 -3.48 -22.25 -12.19
CA PRO A 16 -2.53 -22.62 -13.26
C PRO A 16 -1.05 -22.50 -12.84
N PHE A 17 -0.77 -21.73 -11.80
CA PHE A 17 0.57 -21.44 -11.29
C PHE A 17 0.92 -22.25 -10.03
N GLN A 18 0.06 -23.17 -9.59
CA GLN A 18 0.27 -23.95 -8.36
C GLN A 18 1.55 -24.80 -8.32
N ALA A 19 2.16 -25.06 -9.48
CA ALA A 19 3.40 -25.81 -9.64
C ALA A 19 4.53 -24.96 -10.26
N LYS A 20 4.36 -23.64 -10.35
CA LYS A 20 5.32 -22.72 -10.96
C LYS A 20 5.60 -21.55 -10.03
N PRO A 21 6.86 -21.08 -9.96
CA PRO A 21 7.16 -19.82 -9.29
C PRO A 21 6.31 -18.67 -9.86
N PHE A 22 5.87 -17.77 -8.99
CA PHE A 22 5.16 -16.55 -9.38
C PHE A 22 5.48 -15.40 -8.44
N GLU A 23 5.13 -14.19 -8.86
CA GLU A 23 5.30 -12.96 -8.11
C GLU A 23 3.95 -12.25 -7.96
N LEU A 24 3.86 -11.38 -6.95
CA LEU A 24 2.64 -10.63 -6.64
C LEU A 24 2.96 -9.14 -6.54
N VAL A 25 2.11 -8.31 -7.13
CA VAL A 25 2.10 -6.86 -6.89
C VAL A 25 0.84 -6.53 -6.08
N VAL A 26 1.02 -5.92 -4.92
CA VAL A 26 -0.07 -5.44 -4.06
C VAL A 26 -0.05 -3.92 -4.08
N ASP A 27 -1.09 -3.36 -4.70
CA ASP A 27 -1.31 -1.93 -4.76
C ASP A 27 -2.18 -1.49 -3.58
N PHE A 28 -1.59 -0.76 -2.62
CA PHE A 28 -2.31 -0.18 -1.49
C PHE A 28 -2.70 1.29 -1.70
N THR A 29 -2.64 1.78 -2.95
CA THR A 29 -3.14 3.11 -3.30
C THR A 29 -4.55 3.30 -2.75
N HIS A 30 -4.71 4.34 -1.92
CA HIS A 30 -5.98 4.70 -1.28
C HIS A 30 -6.64 3.58 -0.43
N THR A 31 -5.85 2.62 0.06
CA THR A 31 -6.36 1.59 0.98
C THR A 31 -6.75 2.23 2.33
N CYS A 32 -7.96 1.95 2.80
CA CYS A 32 -8.59 2.60 3.95
C CYS A 32 -9.61 1.67 4.63
N THR A 33 -10.41 2.21 5.54
CA THR A 33 -11.41 1.44 6.28
C THR A 33 -12.43 0.74 5.37
N ASP A 34 -12.77 1.32 4.23
CA ASP A 34 -13.84 0.81 3.36
C ASP A 34 -13.45 -0.43 2.55
N ASN A 35 -12.15 -0.57 2.25
CA ASN A 35 -11.60 -1.70 1.50
C ASN A 35 -10.90 -2.75 2.41
N ARG A 36 -11.01 -2.62 3.73
CA ARG A 36 -10.39 -3.54 4.69
C ARG A 36 -10.97 -4.95 4.66
N PHE A 37 -10.11 -5.94 4.88
CA PHE A 37 -10.57 -7.22 5.40
C PHE A 37 -10.88 -7.10 6.90
N LYS A 38 -12.10 -7.50 7.31
CA LYS A 38 -12.40 -7.70 8.73
C LYS A 38 -11.58 -8.89 9.27
N THR A 39 -11.40 -8.96 10.59
CA THR A 39 -10.55 -9.96 11.27
C THR A 39 -10.78 -11.39 10.81
N ASP A 40 -12.05 -11.80 10.71
CA ASP A 40 -12.40 -13.18 10.29
C ASP A 40 -12.02 -13.43 8.83
N TYR A 41 -12.23 -12.45 7.96
CA TYR A 41 -11.85 -12.55 6.55
C TYR A 41 -10.33 -12.51 6.37
N LEU A 42 -9.61 -11.68 7.13
CA LEU A 42 -8.14 -11.68 7.12
C LEU A 42 -7.60 -13.05 7.52
N SER A 43 -8.13 -13.63 8.59
CA SER A 43 -7.75 -14.96 9.06
C SER A 43 -8.08 -16.04 8.01
N LYS A 44 -9.22 -15.91 7.33
CA LYS A 44 -9.68 -16.84 6.30
C LYS A 44 -8.72 -16.92 5.11
N TRP A 45 -8.10 -15.81 4.69
CA TRP A 45 -7.06 -15.84 3.66
C TRP A 45 -5.93 -16.80 4.02
N PHE A 46 -5.47 -16.79 5.27
CA PHE A 46 -4.37 -17.66 5.70
C PHE A 46 -4.77 -19.13 5.80
N ILE A 47 -6.03 -19.41 6.14
CA ILE A 47 -6.57 -20.78 6.26
C ILE A 47 -6.88 -21.39 4.88
N CYS A 48 -7.45 -20.60 3.97
CA CYS A 48 -7.94 -21.10 2.68
C CYS A 48 -6.85 -21.21 1.62
N MET A 49 -5.71 -20.53 1.78
CA MET A 49 -4.64 -20.52 0.78
C MET A 49 -3.79 -21.80 0.89
N PRO A 50 -3.66 -22.60 -0.19
CA PRO A 50 -2.78 -23.77 -0.21
C PRO A 50 -1.30 -23.44 0.05
N ASP A 51 -0.61 -24.35 0.76
CA ASP A 51 0.83 -24.25 1.06
C ASP A 51 1.71 -24.06 -0.19
N CYS A 52 1.32 -24.69 -1.30
CA CYS A 52 2.06 -24.58 -2.56
C CYS A 52 2.13 -23.14 -3.08
N PHE A 53 1.15 -22.29 -2.80
CA PHE A 53 1.20 -20.89 -3.21
C PHE A 53 2.19 -20.08 -2.37
N TYR A 54 2.26 -20.31 -1.05
CA TYR A 54 3.27 -19.68 -0.20
C TYR A 54 4.69 -20.12 -0.57
N TYR A 55 4.84 -21.40 -0.93
CA TYR A 55 6.11 -21.96 -1.39
C TYR A 55 6.54 -21.32 -2.72
N ASN A 56 5.65 -21.26 -3.71
CA ASN A 56 5.96 -20.79 -5.05
C ASN A 56 6.03 -19.27 -5.22
N LEU A 57 5.43 -18.50 -4.31
CA LEU A 57 5.58 -17.05 -4.28
C LEU A 57 7.05 -16.66 -4.12
N GLN A 58 7.65 -16.00 -5.10
CA GLN A 58 9.05 -15.56 -5.05
C GLN A 58 9.19 -14.19 -4.40
N ALA A 59 8.35 -13.25 -4.81
CA ALA A 59 8.34 -11.89 -4.33
C ALA A 59 6.92 -11.33 -4.26
N CYS A 60 6.70 -10.44 -3.30
CA CYS A 60 5.49 -9.65 -3.14
C CYS A 60 5.88 -8.17 -3.05
N TYR A 61 5.66 -7.46 -4.15
CA TYR A 61 5.94 -6.04 -4.28
C TYR A 61 4.77 -5.23 -3.72
N ILE A 62 5.03 -4.45 -2.68
CA ILE A 62 4.02 -3.64 -2.01
C ILE A 62 4.22 -2.19 -2.42
N TYR A 63 3.23 -1.63 -3.11
CA TYR A 63 3.24 -0.25 -3.59
C TYR A 63 2.22 0.60 -2.82
N ASN A 64 2.53 1.88 -2.63
CA ASN A 64 1.69 2.87 -1.94
C ASN A 64 1.17 2.41 -0.56
N CYS A 65 2.03 1.77 0.23
CA CYS A 65 1.73 1.52 1.64
C CYS A 65 1.50 2.86 2.36
N ASN A 66 0.41 2.97 3.13
CA ASN A 66 0.00 4.22 3.75
C ASN A 66 -0.12 4.11 5.28
N SER A 67 -0.44 5.21 5.95
CA SER A 67 -0.56 5.28 7.41
C SER A 67 -1.66 4.36 7.95
N TRP A 68 -2.77 4.22 7.22
CA TRP A 68 -3.87 3.34 7.61
C TRP A 68 -3.46 1.87 7.53
N VAL A 69 -2.79 1.45 6.44
CA VAL A 69 -2.27 0.09 6.29
C VAL A 69 -1.27 -0.24 7.40
N ARG A 70 -0.41 0.71 7.77
CA ARG A 70 0.51 0.53 8.90
C ARG A 70 -0.24 0.24 10.20
N GLU A 71 -1.25 1.03 10.56
CA GLU A 71 -2.03 0.77 11.78
C GLU A 71 -2.85 -0.52 11.68
N TYR A 72 -3.41 -0.84 10.51
CA TYR A 72 -4.11 -2.10 10.26
C TYR A 72 -3.20 -3.32 10.49
N THR A 73 -1.96 -3.28 9.98
CA THR A 73 -1.00 -4.38 10.17
C THR A 73 -0.57 -4.52 11.62
N LYS A 74 -0.41 -3.40 12.34
CA LYS A 74 -0.11 -3.38 13.78
C LYS A 74 -1.26 -3.96 14.61
N TYR A 75 -2.50 -3.58 14.29
CA TYR A 75 -3.69 -4.09 14.98
C TYR A 75 -3.84 -5.62 14.79
N HIS A 76 -3.51 -6.14 13.59
CA HIS A 76 -3.60 -7.56 13.27
C HIS A 76 -2.26 -8.32 13.39
N ASP A 77 -1.33 -7.84 14.23
CA ASP A 77 0.04 -8.40 14.33
C ASP A 77 0.05 -9.91 14.58
N ARG A 78 -0.91 -10.42 15.38
CA ARG A 78 -1.03 -11.86 15.65
C ARG A 78 -1.31 -12.67 14.38
N ILE A 79 -2.25 -12.21 13.55
CA ILE A 79 -2.64 -12.91 12.32
C ILE A 79 -1.53 -12.80 11.28
N LEU A 80 -0.89 -11.63 11.19
CA LEU A 80 0.16 -11.33 10.21
C LEU A 80 1.55 -11.80 10.65
N SER A 81 1.68 -12.42 11.82
CA SER A 81 2.95 -12.87 12.40
C SER A 81 3.72 -13.82 11.47
N THR A 82 3.03 -14.62 10.67
CA THR A 82 3.61 -15.59 9.72
C THR A 82 4.30 -14.94 8.53
N ILE A 83 3.92 -13.71 8.17
CA ILE A 83 4.52 -12.96 7.05
C ILE A 83 5.43 -11.82 7.52
N LYS A 84 5.41 -11.50 8.82
CA LYS A 84 6.22 -10.45 9.44
C LYS A 84 7.71 -10.74 9.22
N SER A 85 8.43 -9.73 8.75
CA SER A 85 9.86 -9.77 8.42
C SER A 85 10.22 -10.74 7.29
N SER A 86 9.24 -11.22 6.52
CA SER A 86 9.50 -12.10 5.38
C SER A 86 10.30 -11.35 4.31
N ARG A 87 11.42 -11.93 3.88
CA ARG A 87 12.26 -11.35 2.81
C ARG A 87 11.56 -11.29 1.46
N LYS A 88 10.46 -12.02 1.29
CA LYS A 88 9.62 -11.97 0.08
C LYS A 88 8.83 -10.66 -0.02
N LEU A 89 8.63 -9.93 1.08
CA LEU A 89 7.93 -8.64 1.08
C LEU A 89 8.89 -7.52 0.70
N ILE A 90 8.61 -6.87 -0.42
CA ILE A 90 9.43 -5.79 -0.98
C ILE A 90 8.58 -4.54 -1.06
N PHE A 91 8.77 -3.62 -0.12
CA PHE A 91 8.10 -2.33 -0.14
C PHE A 91 8.79 -1.38 -1.12
N LEU A 92 8.01 -0.84 -2.03
CA LEU A 92 8.47 0.09 -3.06
C LEU A 92 8.30 1.53 -2.56
N ASP A 93 9.42 2.23 -2.40
CA ASP A 93 9.43 3.64 -2.02
C ASP A 93 8.94 4.56 -3.16
N HIS A 94 9.00 4.09 -4.41
CA HIS A 94 8.55 4.80 -5.60
C HIS A 94 8.21 3.79 -6.70
N ILE A 95 7.29 4.13 -7.61
CA ILE A 95 6.84 3.22 -8.67
C ILE A 95 7.99 2.79 -9.60
N SER A 96 8.94 3.69 -9.86
CA SER A 96 10.10 3.41 -10.70
C SER A 96 10.98 2.28 -10.16
N ARG A 97 10.90 1.94 -8.87
CA ARG A 97 11.60 0.77 -8.31
C ARG A 97 11.05 -0.55 -8.84
N LEU A 98 9.84 -0.56 -9.39
CA LEU A 98 9.29 -1.74 -10.06
C LEU A 98 10.11 -2.11 -11.30
N ASN A 99 10.77 -1.12 -11.93
CA ASN A 99 11.65 -1.32 -13.10
C ASN A 99 12.86 -2.22 -12.78
N ASP A 100 13.25 -2.32 -11.51
CA ASP A 100 14.36 -3.18 -11.07
C ASP A 100 13.96 -4.68 -11.11
N PHE A 101 12.67 -4.98 -11.24
CA PHE A 101 12.11 -6.32 -11.09
C PHE A 101 11.21 -6.76 -12.25
N ILE A 102 10.48 -5.82 -12.85
CA ILE A 102 9.50 -6.09 -13.90
C ILE A 102 9.76 -5.17 -15.10
N GLU A 103 9.87 -5.74 -16.29
CA GLU A 103 10.01 -4.99 -17.55
C GLU A 103 8.86 -4.00 -17.73
N LEU A 104 9.16 -2.80 -18.25
CA LEU A 104 8.21 -1.67 -18.31
C LEU A 104 6.89 -2.02 -19.01
N ASP A 105 6.94 -2.80 -20.09
CA ASP A 105 5.76 -3.23 -20.85
C ASP A 105 4.91 -4.29 -20.13
N GLN A 106 5.52 -5.00 -19.16
CA GLN A 106 4.87 -5.99 -18.30
C GLN A 106 4.31 -5.40 -17.00
N GLN A 107 4.60 -4.13 -16.70
CA GLN A 107 4.01 -3.46 -15.54
C GLN A 107 2.55 -3.10 -15.82
N LYS A 108 1.63 -3.72 -15.06
CA LYS A 108 0.17 -3.57 -15.23
C LYS A 108 -0.51 -2.98 -13.98
N LEU A 109 0.12 -1.99 -13.35
CA LEU A 109 -0.55 -1.24 -12.28
C LEU A 109 -1.80 -0.54 -12.82
N PRO A 110 -2.85 -0.35 -11.99
CA PRO A 110 -4.07 0.31 -12.43
C PRO A 110 -3.81 1.72 -12.97
N GLY A 111 -4.51 2.12 -14.04
CA GLY A 111 -4.33 3.44 -14.66
C GLY A 111 -4.57 4.60 -13.69
N HIS A 112 -5.51 4.46 -12.76
CA HIS A 112 -5.78 5.48 -11.72
C HIS A 112 -4.61 5.64 -10.74
N THR A 113 -3.85 4.57 -10.48
CA THR A 113 -2.65 4.61 -9.66
C THR A 113 -1.52 5.32 -10.40
N LEU A 114 -1.36 5.04 -11.70
CA LEU A 114 -0.34 5.67 -12.55
C LEU A 114 -0.57 7.18 -12.72
N SER A 115 -1.82 7.60 -12.92
CA SER A 115 -2.18 9.01 -13.11
C SER A 115 -1.89 9.89 -11.89
N LEU A 116 -1.68 9.30 -10.70
CA LEU A 116 -1.29 10.06 -9.51
C LEU A 116 0.13 10.61 -9.61
N GLU A 117 0.99 10.08 -10.48
CA GLU A 117 2.38 10.52 -10.63
C GLU A 117 2.53 11.64 -11.69
N GLU A 118 1.44 12.03 -12.36
CA GLU A 118 1.44 13.04 -13.42
C GLU A 118 1.27 14.46 -12.85
N ASP A 119 2.00 15.44 -13.43
CA ASP A 119 1.89 16.88 -13.14
C ASP A 119 1.95 17.27 -11.64
N LEU A 120 2.78 16.56 -10.87
CA LEU A 120 2.92 16.79 -9.44
C LEU A 120 3.78 18.01 -9.11
N LYS A 121 3.24 18.92 -8.29
CA LYS A 121 4.01 19.95 -7.60
C LYS A 121 4.38 19.48 -6.19
N ALA A 122 5.67 19.29 -5.95
CA ALA A 122 6.17 18.82 -4.65
C ALA A 122 6.60 19.98 -3.73
N PHE A 123 6.10 19.95 -2.50
CA PHE A 123 6.49 20.80 -1.37
C PHE A 123 7.19 19.93 -0.34
N ASN A 124 8.51 20.06 -0.27
CA ASN A 124 9.34 19.27 0.64
C ASN A 124 9.47 19.95 2.01
N ASN A 125 9.88 19.16 3.02
CA ASN A 125 10.14 19.63 4.38
C ASN A 125 8.93 20.23 5.09
N ALA A 126 7.72 19.79 4.75
CA ALA A 126 6.53 20.11 5.52
C ALA A 126 6.49 19.29 6.82
N LEU A 127 5.72 19.75 7.81
CA LEU A 127 5.57 19.12 9.11
C LEU A 127 4.11 18.69 9.32
N LYS A 128 3.86 17.38 9.37
CA LYS A 128 2.54 16.84 9.73
C LYS A 128 2.40 16.90 11.25
N LEU A 129 1.59 17.83 11.73
CA LEU A 129 1.30 18.02 13.15
C LEU A 129 0.40 16.89 13.66
N SER A 130 0.84 16.21 14.72
CA SER A 130 0.06 15.16 15.39
C SER A 130 0.54 15.02 16.84
N HIS A 131 0.25 13.90 17.52
CA HIS A 131 0.89 13.61 18.82
C HIS A 131 2.43 13.57 18.73
N LYS A 132 2.96 13.24 17.56
CA LYS A 132 4.39 13.37 17.24
C LYS A 132 4.53 13.99 15.85
N ASP A 133 5.09 15.18 15.81
CA ASP A 133 5.35 15.86 14.55
C ASP A 133 6.26 15.01 13.65
N THR A 134 5.87 14.91 12.38
CA THR A 134 6.56 14.06 11.42
C THR A 134 6.86 14.85 10.16
N LYS A 135 8.10 14.78 9.68
CA LYS A 135 8.50 15.41 8.41
C LYS A 135 7.85 14.67 7.24
N VAL A 136 7.26 15.43 6.34
CA VAL A 136 6.58 14.92 5.15
C VAL A 136 6.94 15.74 3.91
N ALA A 137 6.72 15.16 2.74
CA ALA A 137 6.59 15.86 1.48
C ALA A 137 5.11 15.89 1.10
N ILE A 138 4.61 17.06 0.69
CA ILE A 138 3.25 17.24 0.19
C ILE A 138 3.35 17.38 -1.32
N LYS A 139 2.77 16.46 -2.08
CA LYS A 139 2.71 16.52 -3.53
C LYS A 139 1.29 16.84 -3.94
N VAL A 140 1.10 17.91 -4.70
CA VAL A 140 -0.21 18.33 -5.20
C VAL A 140 -0.27 18.02 -6.68
N GLY A 141 -1.15 17.11 -7.06
CA GLY A 141 -1.45 16.79 -8.45
C GLY A 141 -2.84 17.28 -8.86
N PRO A 142 -3.23 17.06 -10.12
CA PRO A 142 -4.53 17.52 -10.64
C PRO A 142 -5.74 16.87 -9.95
N GLN A 143 -5.59 15.63 -9.47
CA GLN A 143 -6.71 14.83 -8.93
C GLN A 143 -6.61 14.55 -7.43
N ALA A 144 -5.43 14.73 -6.84
CA ALA A 144 -5.18 14.32 -5.46
C ALA A 144 -4.01 15.09 -4.83
N ILE A 145 -4.03 15.13 -3.50
CA ILE A 145 -2.89 15.48 -2.67
C ILE A 145 -2.28 14.19 -2.12
N GLN A 146 -0.97 14.07 -2.20
CA GLN A 146 -0.22 12.97 -1.60
C GLN A 146 0.65 13.51 -0.46
N VAL A 147 0.58 12.87 0.70
CA VAL A 147 1.42 13.18 1.86
C VAL A 147 2.35 12.00 2.08
N THR A 148 3.59 12.15 1.63
CA THR A 148 4.62 11.11 1.73
C THR A 148 5.47 11.35 2.97
N SER A 149 5.67 10.33 3.81
CA SER A 149 6.56 10.43 4.97
C SER A 149 8.01 10.62 4.51
N SER A 150 8.77 11.50 5.17
CA SER A 150 10.19 11.70 4.87
C SER A 150 11.10 10.74 5.64
N GLU A 151 10.57 10.14 6.72
CA GLU A 151 11.27 9.15 7.53
C GLU A 151 10.62 7.77 7.38
N LYS A 152 11.45 6.73 7.35
CA LYS A 152 10.98 5.35 7.23
C LYS A 152 10.42 4.86 8.57
N THR A 153 9.27 4.20 8.51
CA THR A 153 8.61 3.59 9.67
C THR A 153 8.60 2.07 9.54
N LYS A 154 8.31 1.36 10.64
CA LYS A 154 8.19 -0.10 10.61
C LYS A 154 6.78 -0.53 10.19
N VAL A 155 6.71 -1.30 9.10
CA VAL A 155 5.50 -2.02 8.65
C VAL A 155 5.90 -3.47 8.42
N LEU A 156 5.23 -4.41 9.11
CA LEU A 156 5.55 -5.85 9.06
C LEU A 156 7.06 -6.15 9.28
N GLY A 157 7.78 -5.33 10.06
CA GLY A 157 9.23 -5.48 10.29
C GLY A 157 10.15 -4.76 9.29
N HIS A 158 9.62 -4.31 8.16
CA HIS A 158 10.36 -3.60 7.11
C HIS A 158 10.36 -2.09 7.37
N SER A 159 11.42 -1.41 6.96
CA SER A 159 11.51 0.06 7.01
C SER A 159 10.95 0.64 5.72
N VAL A 160 9.86 1.41 5.80
CA VAL A 160 9.01 1.79 4.67
C VAL A 160 8.69 3.29 4.73
N LEU A 161 8.73 3.97 3.58
CA LEU A 161 8.13 5.30 3.42
C LEU A 161 6.63 5.14 3.16
N LEU A 162 5.82 5.91 3.88
CA LEU A 162 4.36 5.85 3.75
C LEU A 162 3.90 6.92 2.77
N ASN A 163 2.86 6.62 1.99
CA ASN A 163 2.23 7.57 1.09
C ASN A 163 0.71 7.62 1.32
N ASP A 164 0.24 8.66 2.00
CA ASP A 164 -1.19 8.90 2.20
C ASP A 164 -1.73 9.67 0.98
N VAL A 165 -2.75 9.14 0.31
CA VAL A 165 -3.38 9.76 -0.87
C VAL A 165 -4.76 10.27 -0.49
N TYR A 166 -5.04 11.53 -0.79
CA TYR A 166 -6.31 12.21 -0.57
C TYR A 166 -6.82 12.73 -1.90
N TYR A 167 -7.91 12.15 -2.42
CA TYR A 167 -8.49 12.64 -3.67
C TYR A 167 -9.13 14.00 -3.46
N ALA A 168 -9.08 14.87 -4.47
CA ALA A 168 -9.67 16.21 -4.40
C ALA A 168 -11.18 16.16 -4.06
N SER A 169 -11.88 15.13 -4.49
CA SER A 169 -13.29 14.90 -4.17
C SER A 169 -13.58 14.56 -2.70
N GLU A 170 -12.55 14.23 -1.92
CA GLU A 170 -12.65 13.86 -0.50
C GLU A 170 -12.26 15.01 0.43
N ILE A 171 -11.72 16.09 -0.13
CA ILE A 171 -11.32 17.27 0.63
C ILE A 171 -12.55 18.17 0.79
N GLU A 172 -13.14 18.16 1.97
CA GLU A 172 -14.33 18.96 2.28
C GLU A 172 -13.99 20.42 2.54
N GLU A 173 -12.86 20.69 3.19
CA GLU A 173 -12.43 22.02 3.61
C GLU A 173 -10.90 22.12 3.59
N VAL A 174 -10.39 23.32 3.29
CA VAL A 174 -8.98 23.67 3.47
C VAL A 174 -8.95 25.04 4.15
N CYS A 175 -8.38 25.09 5.35
CA CYS A 175 -8.35 26.28 6.18
C CYS A 175 -6.93 26.71 6.47
N LEU A 176 -6.61 27.97 6.14
CA LEU A 176 -5.36 28.59 6.57
C LEU A 176 -5.51 28.99 8.04
N VAL A 177 -4.64 28.45 8.89
CA VAL A 177 -4.58 28.82 10.32
C VAL A 177 -3.73 30.07 10.49
N ASP A 178 -2.57 30.08 9.84
CA ASP A 178 -1.66 31.23 9.70
C ASP A 178 -0.77 31.07 8.46
N ASP A 179 0.14 32.01 8.21
CA ASP A 179 1.02 32.01 7.03
C ASP A 179 1.91 30.75 6.87
N ASN A 180 2.06 29.94 7.93
CA ASN A 180 2.90 28.75 7.97
C ASN A 180 2.11 27.45 8.25
N GLN A 181 0.80 27.52 8.44
CA GLN A 181 -0.02 26.36 8.82
C GLN A 181 -1.38 26.36 8.13
N PHE A 182 -1.78 25.19 7.64
CA PHE A 182 -3.14 24.91 7.15
C PHE A 182 -3.65 23.58 7.70
N THR A 183 -4.96 23.39 7.66
CA THR A 183 -5.66 22.14 7.99
C THR A 183 -6.60 21.74 6.87
#